data_AF-A0A078HQT4-F1
#
_entry.id   AF-A0A078HQT4-F1
#
_cell.length_a   1.000
_cell.length_b   1.000
_cell.length_c   1.000
_cell.angle_alpha   90.00
_cell.angle_beta   90.00
_cell.angle_gamma   90.00
#
_symmetry.space_group_name_H-M   'P 1'
#
loop_
_entity.id
_entity.type
_entity.pdbx_description
1 polymer ?
#
loop_
_entity_poly.entity_id
_entity_poly.type
_entity_poly.pdbx_seq_one_letter_code
_entity_poly.pdbx_strand_id
1 'polypeptide(L)'
;MASLCTALKPLSPFSSFVKQAFRLSVWLYTIFGICITLSYHRNLSHRSFDLPKWLEYLFAYGGVLAFQGDPIEWVSNHRYHHKHRDTQRDPHSPIQGFWFSHITWISDFGSIQKKCGGEENVNDLVRQPFYRFLQRTLYLHLIAFGFLLYIWGGMPFLVWGMVSTHNTPFHIYYV
;
A
#
# COMPACT_ATOMS: atom_id res chain seq x y z
N MET A 1 -18.86 -30.44 -31.44
CA MET A 1 -17.64 -30.10 -30.67
C MET A 1 -17.04 -28.73 -31.00
N ALA A 2 -17.77 -27.80 -31.63
CA ALA A 2 -17.26 -26.46 -31.98
C ALA A 2 -17.56 -25.36 -30.93
N SER A 3 -18.29 -25.66 -29.86
CA SER A 3 -18.79 -24.65 -28.91
C SER A 3 -17.96 -24.49 -27.63
N LEU A 4 -16.92 -25.31 -27.44
CA LEU A 4 -16.03 -25.27 -26.26
C LEU A 4 -14.76 -24.43 -26.48
N CYS A 5 -14.35 -24.19 -27.74
CA CYS A 5 -13.14 -23.41 -28.05
C CYS A 5 -13.31 -21.89 -27.87
N THR A 6 -14.54 -21.37 -27.88
CA THR A 6 -14.82 -19.94 -27.73
C THR A 6 -14.78 -19.48 -26.27
N ALA A 7 -14.99 -20.38 -25.31
CA ALA A 7 -15.03 -20.06 -23.88
C ALA A 7 -13.62 -19.90 -23.24
N LEU A 8 -12.56 -20.36 -23.92
CA LEU A 8 -11.18 -20.35 -23.38
C LEU A 8 -10.29 -19.23 -23.95
N LYS A 9 -10.77 -18.46 -24.95
CA LYS A 9 -10.04 -17.31 -25.49
C LYS A 9 -9.66 -16.20 -24.47
N PRO A 10 -10.45 -15.89 -23.41
CA PRO A 10 -10.04 -14.85 -22.46
C PRO A 10 -8.88 -15.27 -21.53
N LEU A 11 -8.49 -16.55 -21.52
CA LEU A 11 -7.44 -17.09 -20.66
C LEU A 11 -6.09 -17.28 -21.38
N SER A 12 -5.99 -17.02 -22.69
CA SER A 12 -4.68 -17.05 -23.33
C SER A 12 -3.87 -15.80 -22.91
N PRO A 13 -2.61 -15.96 -22.44
CA PRO A 13 -1.78 -14.85 -21.99
C PRO A 13 -1.46 -13.82 -23.10
N PHE A 14 -1.83 -14.12 -24.35
CA PHE A 14 -1.63 -13.28 -25.52
C PHE A 14 -2.90 -12.60 -26.05
N SER A 15 -4.04 -12.78 -25.38
CA SER A 15 -5.26 -12.09 -25.75
C SER A 15 -5.11 -10.56 -25.58
N SER A 16 -5.77 -9.79 -26.44
CA SER A 16 -5.80 -8.32 -26.35
C SER A 16 -6.34 -7.84 -24.99
N PHE A 17 -7.11 -8.68 -24.30
CA PHE A 17 -7.69 -8.41 -23.01
C PHE A 17 -6.68 -8.52 -21.86
N VAL A 18 -5.83 -9.56 -21.86
CA VAL A 18 -4.74 -9.69 -20.86
C VAL A 18 -3.73 -8.55 -21.03
N LYS A 19 -3.46 -8.10 -22.27
CA LYS A 19 -2.62 -6.92 -22.53
C LYS A 19 -3.20 -5.63 -21.92
N GLN A 20 -4.53 -5.49 -21.90
CA GLN A 20 -5.20 -4.35 -21.25
C GLN A 20 -5.07 -4.42 -19.73
N ALA A 21 -5.28 -5.59 -19.14
CA ALA A 21 -5.11 -5.81 -17.70
C ALA A 21 -3.66 -5.51 -17.25
N PHE A 22 -2.66 -5.96 -18.02
CA PHE A 22 -1.25 -5.65 -17.75
C PHE A 22 -0.94 -4.15 -17.85
N ARG A 23 -1.46 -3.46 -18.88
CA ARG A 23 -1.28 -1.99 -18.97
C ARG A 23 -1.91 -1.28 -17.78
N LEU A 24 -3.14 -1.66 -17.40
CA LEU A 24 -3.79 -1.13 -16.21
C LEU A 24 -2.93 -1.36 -14.96
N SER A 25 -2.35 -2.54 -14.81
CA SER A 25 -1.54 -2.87 -13.64
C SER A 25 -0.28 -2.02 -13.53
N VAL A 26 0.40 -1.77 -14.66
CA VAL A 26 1.52 -0.81 -14.72
C VAL A 26 1.07 0.60 -14.34
N TRP A 27 -0.07 1.06 -14.86
CA TRP A 27 -0.62 2.37 -14.50
C TRP A 27 -0.95 2.49 -13.01
N LEU A 28 -1.61 1.48 -12.43
CA LEU A 28 -1.94 1.46 -11.01
C LEU A 28 -0.69 1.45 -10.13
N TYR A 29 0.31 0.64 -10.49
CA TYR A 29 1.61 0.60 -9.82
C TYR A 29 2.27 1.99 -9.77
N THR A 30 2.31 2.69 -10.91
CA THR A 30 2.91 4.03 -10.99
C THR A 30 2.13 5.05 -10.18
N ILE A 31 0.81 5.11 -10.34
CA ILE A 31 -0.03 6.11 -9.66
C ILE A 31 -0.02 5.91 -8.16
N PHE A 32 -0.22 4.69 -7.67
CA PHE A 32 -0.24 4.43 -6.24
C PHE A 32 1.16 4.52 -5.61
N GLY A 33 2.22 4.20 -6.35
CA GLY A 33 3.60 4.48 -5.93
C GLY A 33 3.87 5.98 -5.76
N ILE A 34 3.36 6.81 -6.66
CA ILE A 34 3.41 8.28 -6.52
C ILE A 34 2.62 8.72 -5.29
N CYS A 35 1.42 8.18 -5.06
CA CYS A 35 0.60 8.51 -3.89
C CYS A 35 1.31 8.18 -2.57
N ILE A 36 1.94 7.01 -2.44
CA ILE A 36 2.76 6.64 -1.27
C ILE A 36 3.93 7.62 -1.11
N THR A 37 4.65 7.90 -2.20
CA THR A 37 5.82 8.80 -2.17
C THR A 37 5.44 10.21 -1.72
N LEU A 38 4.39 10.78 -2.32
CA LEU A 38 3.99 12.15 -2.04
C LEU A 38 3.29 12.25 -0.68
N SER A 39 2.34 11.36 -0.37
CA SER A 39 1.58 11.40 0.87
C SER A 39 2.33 10.75 2.01
N TYR A 40 2.33 9.42 2.10
CA TYR A 40 2.79 8.71 3.29
C TYR A 40 4.24 9.08 3.62
N HIS A 41 5.11 9.07 2.62
CA HIS A 41 6.53 9.31 2.80
C HIS A 41 6.86 10.81 2.96
N ARG A 42 6.75 11.63 1.90
CA ARG A 42 7.27 13.01 1.92
C ARG A 42 6.42 14.00 2.70
N ASN A 43 5.09 13.97 2.53
CA ASN A 43 4.21 14.93 3.18
C ASN A 43 3.89 14.53 4.63
N LEU A 44 3.35 13.33 4.86
CA LEU A 44 2.90 12.90 6.18
C LEU A 44 4.07 12.52 7.08
N SER A 45 5.06 11.74 6.61
CA SER A 45 6.16 11.32 7.49
C SER A 45 7.23 12.40 7.66
N HIS A 46 7.73 12.96 6.55
CA HIS A 46 8.84 13.92 6.57
C HIS A 46 8.43 15.39 6.60
N ARG A 47 7.15 15.72 6.39
CA ARG A 47 6.66 17.11 6.33
C ARG A 47 7.49 17.99 5.40
N SER A 48 7.93 17.43 4.27
CA SER A 48 8.82 18.11 3.32
C SER A 48 8.14 19.25 2.54
N PHE A 49 6.82 19.26 2.50
CA PHE A 49 5.99 20.29 1.88
C PHE A 49 4.56 20.22 2.44
N ASP A 50 3.82 21.31 2.29
CA ASP A 50 2.41 21.40 2.65
C ASP A 50 1.51 21.17 1.42
N LEU A 51 0.36 20.54 1.64
CA LEU A 51 -0.70 20.38 0.65
C LEU A 51 -2.01 20.98 1.16
N PRO A 52 -2.86 21.52 0.28
CA PRO A 52 -4.24 21.79 0.66
C PRO A 52 -4.92 20.47 1.07
N LYS A 53 -5.74 20.50 2.12
CA LYS A 53 -6.26 19.28 2.77
C LYS A 53 -6.98 18.31 1.85
N TRP A 54 -7.72 18.80 0.86
CA TRP A 54 -8.39 17.94 -0.11
C TRP A 54 -7.40 17.11 -0.94
N LEU A 55 -6.24 17.68 -1.28
CA LEU A 55 -5.20 17.02 -2.07
C LEU A 55 -4.35 16.08 -1.21
N GLU A 56 -4.06 16.49 0.03
CA GLU A 56 -3.47 15.61 1.05
C GLU A 56 -4.28 14.33 1.22
N TYR A 57 -5.60 14.47 1.40
CA TYR A 57 -6.52 13.34 1.58
C TYR A 57 -6.68 12.50 0.31
N LEU A 58 -6.67 13.12 -0.87
CA LEU A 58 -6.70 12.41 -2.14
C LEU A 58 -5.47 11.48 -2.29
N PHE A 59 -4.27 12.00 -2.05
CA PHE A 59 -3.06 11.18 -2.15
C PHE A 59 -2.97 10.14 -1.03
N ALA A 60 -3.41 10.47 0.19
CA ALA A 60 -3.47 9.49 1.27
C ALA A 60 -4.43 8.34 0.95
N TYR A 61 -5.58 8.62 0.34
CA TYR A 61 -6.50 7.58 -0.12
C TYR A 61 -5.90 6.74 -1.25
N GLY A 62 -5.18 7.35 -2.18
CA GLY A 62 -4.40 6.61 -3.19
C GLY A 62 -3.33 5.70 -2.56
N GLY A 63 -2.73 6.10 -1.43
CA GLY A 63 -1.83 5.28 -0.64
C GLY A 63 -2.51 4.07 0.00
N VAL A 64 -3.74 4.23 0.49
CA VAL A 64 -4.55 3.09 0.97
C VAL A 64 -4.73 2.04 -0.12
N LEU A 65 -5.03 2.46 -1.35
CA LEU A 65 -5.20 1.56 -2.49
C LEU A 65 -3.88 0.91 -2.97
N ALA A 66 -2.74 1.30 -2.41
CA ALA A 66 -1.43 0.70 -2.65
C ALA A 66 -1.15 -0.54 -1.78
N PHE A 67 -2.09 -1.00 -0.94
CA PHE A 67 -1.95 -2.22 -0.12
C PHE A 67 -0.74 -2.22 0.84
N GLN A 68 -0.27 -1.04 1.28
CA GLN A 68 0.84 -0.92 2.24
C GLN A 68 0.39 -0.66 3.69
N GLY A 69 -0.92 -0.76 3.97
CA GLY A 69 -1.50 -0.44 5.27
C GLY A 69 -2.13 0.95 5.32
N ASP A 70 -2.66 1.30 6.49
CA ASP A 70 -3.30 2.60 6.70
C ASP A 70 -2.28 3.72 6.95
N PRO A 71 -2.66 4.99 6.74
CA PRO A 71 -1.73 6.12 6.87
C PRO A 71 -1.16 6.29 8.28
N ILE A 72 -1.91 5.95 9.34
CA ILE A 72 -1.46 6.15 10.73
C ILE A 72 -0.33 5.18 11.03
N GLU A 73 -0.56 3.90 10.74
CA GLU A 73 0.40 2.83 11.02
C GLU A 73 1.67 2.98 10.18
N TRP A 74 1.53 3.20 8.88
CA TRP A 74 2.66 3.35 7.95
C TRP A 74 3.57 4.51 8.38
N VAL A 75 2.97 5.69 8.61
CA VAL A 75 3.72 6.90 9.01
C VAL A 75 4.36 6.73 10.38
N SER A 76 3.70 6.01 11.31
CA SER A 76 4.27 5.72 12.63
C SER A 76 5.53 4.88 12.50
N ASN A 77 5.45 3.74 11.79
CA ASN A 77 6.58 2.86 11.56
C ASN A 77 7.72 3.59 10.85
N HIS A 78 7.42 4.35 9.80
CA HIS A 78 8.43 5.11 9.06
C HIS A 78 9.14 6.16 9.91
N ARG A 79 8.38 6.92 10.72
CA ARG A 79 8.96 7.90 11.67
C ARG A 79 9.83 7.21 12.72
N TYR A 80 9.42 6.05 13.25
CA TYR A 80 10.24 5.29 14.21
C TYR A 80 11.48 4.69 13.57
N HIS A 81 11.39 4.18 12.34
CA HIS A 81 12.55 3.74 11.57
C HIS A 81 13.59 4.85 11.47
N HIS A 82 13.21 6.05 11.01
CA HIS A 82 14.16 7.16 10.95
C HIS A 82 14.68 7.60 12.33
N LYS A 83 13.85 7.54 13.37
CA LYS A 83 14.25 7.92 14.75
C LYS A 83 15.21 6.92 15.39
N HIS A 84 15.06 5.64 15.08
CA HIS A 84 15.76 4.53 15.73
C HIS A 84 16.63 3.70 14.78
N ARG A 85 16.88 4.21 13.58
CA ARG A 85 17.60 3.55 12.48
C ARG A 85 18.79 2.73 12.97
N ASP A 86 18.88 1.49 12.48
CA ASP A 86 19.99 0.57 12.75
C ASP A 86 20.18 0.26 14.25
N THR A 87 19.13 0.39 15.06
CA THR A 87 19.10 -0.03 16.46
C THR A 87 18.07 -1.13 16.70
N GLN A 88 18.08 -1.69 17.91
CA GLN A 88 17.05 -2.65 18.31
C GLN A 88 15.66 -2.04 18.34
N ARG A 89 15.49 -0.71 18.48
CA ARG A 89 14.17 -0.04 18.48
C ARG A 89 13.66 0.34 17.09
N ASP A 90 14.43 0.07 16.04
CA ASP A 90 13.97 0.19 14.66
C ASP A 90 12.95 -0.93 14.36
N PRO A 91 11.76 -0.60 13.84
CA PRO A 91 10.70 -1.56 13.53
C PRO A 91 11.17 -2.68 12.59
N HIS A 92 12.07 -2.38 11.65
CA HIS A 92 12.57 -3.34 10.65
C HIS A 92 14.10 -3.29 10.53
N SER A 93 14.77 -3.14 11.67
CA SER A 93 16.24 -3.03 11.74
C SER A 93 16.96 -4.13 10.95
N PRO A 94 17.91 -3.80 10.06
CA PRO A 94 18.70 -4.79 9.34
C PRO A 94 19.58 -5.64 10.26
N ILE A 95 19.89 -5.16 11.47
CA ILE A 95 20.67 -5.89 12.48
C ILE A 95 19.92 -7.11 13.04
N GLN A 96 18.59 -7.17 12.88
CA GLN A 96 17.77 -8.32 13.26
C GLN A 96 17.75 -9.42 12.19
N GLY A 97 18.49 -9.22 11.09
CA GLY A 97 18.67 -10.19 10.01
C GLY A 97 17.87 -9.85 8.76
N PHE A 98 18.35 -10.34 7.62
CA PHE A 98 17.81 -10.06 6.29
C PHE A 98 16.31 -10.35 6.18
N TRP A 99 15.88 -11.53 6.58
CA TRP A 99 14.48 -11.94 6.48
C TRP A 99 13.55 -11.11 7.37
N PHE A 100 14.04 -10.69 8.53
CA PHE A 100 13.29 -9.82 9.43
C PHE A 100 13.07 -8.44 8.81
N SER A 101 14.14 -7.78 8.37
CA SER A 101 14.03 -6.43 7.81
C SER A 101 13.25 -6.37 6.49
N HIS A 102 13.19 -7.47 5.73
CA HIS A 102 12.55 -7.49 4.41
C HIS A 102 11.12 -8.01 4.41
N ILE A 103 10.75 -8.92 5.31
CA ILE A 103 9.47 -9.64 5.20
C ILE A 103 8.78 -9.78 6.56
N THR A 104 9.45 -10.35 7.56
CA THR A 104 8.72 -10.89 8.72
C THR A 104 8.33 -9.85 9.77
N TRP A 105 8.91 -8.66 9.75
CA TRP A 105 8.52 -7.57 10.66
C TRP A 105 7.04 -7.14 10.50
N ILE A 106 6.50 -7.30 9.28
CA ILE A 106 5.10 -6.99 8.92
C ILE A 106 4.11 -7.93 9.64
N SER A 107 4.53 -9.13 10.01
CA SER A 107 3.62 -10.15 10.53
C SER A 107 3.12 -9.87 11.95
N ASP A 108 3.75 -8.96 12.69
CA ASP A 108 3.39 -8.65 14.08
C ASP A 108 3.49 -7.15 14.39
N PHE A 109 2.69 -6.37 13.67
CA PHE A 109 2.62 -4.92 13.84
C PHE A 109 2.34 -4.49 15.29
N GLY A 110 1.49 -5.21 16.01
CA GLY A 110 1.15 -4.90 17.39
C GLY A 110 2.34 -4.98 18.35
N SER A 111 3.22 -5.98 18.19
CA SER A 111 4.44 -6.06 19.00
C SER A 111 5.49 -5.05 18.56
N ILE A 112 5.64 -4.82 17.26
CA ILE A 112 6.58 -3.83 16.69
C ILE A 112 6.23 -2.42 17.16
N GLN A 113 4.95 -2.04 17.12
CA GLN A 113 4.50 -0.73 17.56
C GLN A 113 4.74 -0.51 19.06
N LYS A 114 4.41 -1.51 19.90
CA LYS A 114 4.71 -1.46 21.35
C LYS A 114 6.21 -1.34 21.63
N LYS A 115 7.03 -2.07 20.88
CA LYS A 115 8.50 -2.03 20.95
C LYS A 115 9.05 -0.64 20.62
N CYS A 116 8.44 0.08 19.68
CA CYS A 116 8.88 1.41 19.24
C CYS A 116 8.36 2.55 20.14
N GLY A 117 7.31 2.31 20.93
CA GLY A 117 6.72 3.31 21.85
C GLY A 117 5.27 3.72 21.53
N GLY A 118 4.50 2.89 20.82
CA GLY A 118 3.08 3.12 20.56
C GLY A 118 2.80 4.08 19.39
N GLU A 119 1.69 4.81 19.44
CA GLU A 119 1.27 5.78 18.40
C GLU A 119 1.61 7.23 18.74
N GLU A 120 2.45 7.45 19.76
CA GLU A 120 2.73 8.79 20.28
C GLU A 120 3.36 9.71 19.24
N ASN A 121 4.12 9.13 18.29
CA ASN A 121 4.80 9.84 17.22
C ASN A 121 3.87 10.25 16.05
N VAL A 122 2.58 9.86 16.05
CA VAL A 122 1.60 10.15 14.99
C VAL A 122 0.31 10.78 15.48
N ASN A 123 0.35 11.41 16.67
CA ASN A 123 -0.79 12.13 17.24
C ASN A 123 -1.40 13.19 16.31
N ASP A 124 -0.61 13.77 15.39
CA ASP A 124 -1.08 14.69 14.36
C ASP A 124 -2.04 14.04 13.35
N LEU A 125 -1.84 12.77 13.00
CA LEU A 125 -2.75 12.01 12.14
C LEU A 125 -3.93 11.45 12.95
N VAL A 126 -3.64 10.89 14.13
CA VAL A 126 -4.67 10.30 15.01
C VAL A 126 -5.75 11.31 15.38
N ARG A 127 -5.43 12.61 15.51
CA ARG A 127 -6.42 13.67 15.78
C ARG A 127 -7.38 13.93 14.63
N GLN A 128 -7.04 13.58 13.40
CA GLN A 128 -7.87 13.87 12.23
C GLN A 128 -8.89 12.73 11.97
N PRO A 129 -10.20 13.04 11.86
CA PRO A 129 -11.23 12.02 11.62
C PRO A 129 -11.04 11.22 10.34
N PHE A 130 -10.50 11.85 9.29
CA PHE A 130 -10.25 11.22 7.99
C PHE A 130 -9.30 10.01 8.11
N TYR A 131 -8.17 10.16 8.79
CA TYR A 131 -7.20 9.06 8.94
C TYR A 131 -7.72 7.93 9.83
N ARG A 132 -8.45 8.27 10.90
CA ARG A 132 -9.12 7.25 11.73
C ARG A 132 -10.20 6.50 10.97
N PHE A 133 -10.92 7.18 10.06
CA PHE A 133 -11.88 6.53 9.18
C PHE A 133 -11.16 5.52 8.28
N LEU A 134 -10.12 5.94 7.55
CA LEU A 134 -9.35 5.05 6.68
C LEU A 134 -8.76 3.84 7.42
N GLN A 135 -8.21 4.04 8.62
CA GLN A 135 -7.70 2.94 9.46
C GLN A 135 -8.81 1.93 9.80
N ARG A 136 -9.98 2.40 10.22
CA ARG A 136 -11.12 1.53 10.60
C ARG A 136 -11.77 0.82 9.42
N THR A 137 -11.76 1.44 8.23
CA THR A 137 -12.41 0.93 7.03
C THR A 137 -11.42 0.38 6.01
N LEU A 138 -10.14 0.19 6.36
CA LEU A 138 -9.07 -0.22 5.46
C LEU A 138 -9.49 -1.40 4.57
N TYR A 139 -9.89 -2.51 5.18
CA TYR A 139 -10.29 -3.71 4.45
C TYR A 139 -11.52 -3.48 3.56
N LEU A 140 -12.46 -2.62 3.96
CA LEU A 140 -13.62 -2.28 3.13
C LEU A 140 -13.19 -1.56 1.86
N HIS A 141 -12.26 -0.61 1.94
CA HIS A 141 -11.73 0.09 0.77
C HIS A 141 -10.97 -0.84 -0.17
N LEU A 142 -10.14 -1.75 0.37
CA LEU A 142 -9.39 -2.72 -0.43
C LEU A 142 -10.30 -3.73 -1.12
N ILE A 143 -11.30 -4.27 -0.40
CA ILE A 143 -12.30 -5.19 -0.97
C ILE A 143 -13.14 -4.49 -2.02
N ALA A 144 -13.61 -3.27 -1.75
CA ALA A 144 -14.38 -2.49 -2.72
C ALA A 144 -13.55 -2.21 -3.98
N PHE A 145 -12.28 -1.86 -3.84
CA PHE A 145 -11.38 -1.64 -4.98
C PHE A 145 -11.19 -2.92 -5.81
N GLY A 146 -10.91 -4.06 -5.17
CA GLY A 146 -10.82 -5.35 -5.85
C GLY A 146 -12.12 -5.72 -6.57
N PHE A 147 -13.26 -5.51 -5.92
CA PHE A 147 -14.58 -5.76 -6.52
C PHE A 147 -14.83 -4.87 -7.74
N LEU A 148 -14.44 -3.60 -7.71
CA LEU A 148 -14.54 -2.69 -8.85
C LEU A 148 -13.66 -3.15 -10.02
N LEU A 149 -12.43 -3.61 -9.76
CA LEU A 149 -11.56 -4.18 -10.79
C LEU A 149 -12.19 -5.42 -11.44
N TYR A 150 -12.83 -6.27 -10.63
CA TYR A 150 -13.52 -7.45 -11.11
C TYR A 150 -14.74 -7.10 -11.97
N ILE A 151 -15.57 -6.13 -11.56
CA ILE A 151 -16.71 -5.68 -12.37
C ILE A 151 -16.23 -5.09 -13.69
N TRP A 152 -15.13 -4.34 -13.68
CA TRP A 152 -14.62 -3.67 -14.88
C TRP A 152 -14.09 -4.66 -15.93
N GLY A 153 -13.28 -5.64 -15.51
CA GLY A 153 -12.55 -6.49 -16.45
C GLY A 153 -12.35 -7.93 -16.00
N GLY A 154 -13.20 -8.42 -15.09
CA GLY A 154 -13.21 -9.79 -14.60
C GLY A 154 -11.91 -10.19 -13.90
N MET A 155 -11.66 -11.51 -13.89
CA MET A 155 -10.49 -12.08 -13.20
C MET A 155 -9.15 -11.52 -13.66
N PRO A 156 -8.88 -11.25 -14.96
CA PRO A 156 -7.60 -10.67 -15.36
C PRO A 156 -7.34 -9.30 -14.73
N PHE A 157 -8.34 -8.41 -14.66
CA PHE A 157 -8.16 -7.08 -14.07
C PHE A 157 -7.99 -7.16 -12.55
N LEU A 158 -8.74 -8.04 -11.89
CA LEU A 158 -8.57 -8.30 -10.47
C LEU A 158 -7.16 -8.82 -10.17
N VAL A 159 -6.72 -9.88 -10.85
CA VAL A 159 -5.40 -10.50 -10.58
C VAL A 159 -4.27 -9.54 -10.90
N TRP A 160 -4.23 -8.98 -12.11
CA TRP A 160 -3.15 -8.08 -12.50
C TRP A 160 -3.18 -6.77 -11.71
N GLY A 161 -4.35 -6.19 -11.48
CA GLY A 161 -4.50 -4.99 -10.67
C GLY A 161 -4.01 -5.21 -9.24
N MET A 162 -4.50 -6.24 -8.56
CA MET A 162 -4.14 -6.51 -7.15
C MET A 162 -2.68 -6.91 -6.96
N VAL A 163 -2.10 -7.70 -7.88
CA VAL A 163 -0.68 -8.09 -7.79
C VAL A 163 0.22 -6.87 -7.92
N SER A 164 -0.07 -5.96 -8.85
CA SER A 164 0.75 -4.77 -9.04
C SER A 164 0.60 -3.76 -7.90
N THR A 165 -0.59 -3.61 -7.33
CA THR A 165 -0.78 -2.73 -6.17
C THR A 165 -0.15 -3.30 -4.91
N HIS A 166 -0.13 -4.61 -4.70
CA HIS A 166 0.62 -5.19 -3.59
C HIS A 166 2.12 -5.00 -3.76
N ASN A 167 2.68 -5.13 -4.97
CA ASN A 167 4.12 -5.01 -5.21
C ASN A 167 4.63 -3.56 -5.34
N THR A 168 3.79 -2.54 -5.13
CA THR A 168 4.22 -1.14 -5.05
C THR A 168 5.37 -1.06 -4.03
N PRO A 169 6.55 -0.53 -4.39
CA PRO A 169 7.80 -1.06 -3.89
C PRO A 169 7.92 -0.87 -2.38
N PHE A 170 7.68 -1.94 -1.62
CA PHE A 170 7.97 -2.02 -0.19
C PHE A 170 9.45 -1.71 0.09
N HIS A 171 10.36 -2.03 -0.84
CA HIS A 171 11.80 -1.88 -0.62
C HIS A 171 12.38 -0.47 -0.88
N ILE A 172 11.62 0.46 -1.46
CA ILE A 172 12.13 1.84 -1.70
C ILE A 172 11.83 2.76 -0.50
N TYR A 173 10.86 2.41 0.33
CA TYR A 173 10.41 3.30 1.43
C TYR A 173 10.83 2.86 2.82
N TYR A 174 11.34 1.62 2.99
CA TYR A 174 11.69 1.04 4.28
C TYR A 174 13.19 0.71 4.41
N VAL A 175 14.04 1.32 3.57
CA VAL A 175 15.52 1.21 3.61
C VAL A 175 16.14 2.61 3.72
#